data_AF-A0A7Y5KT95-F1
#
_entry.id   AF-A0A7Y5KT95-F1
#
_cell.length_a   1.000
_cell.length_b   1.000
_cell.length_c   1.000
_cell.angle_alpha   90.00
_cell.angle_beta   90.00
_cell.angle_gamma   90.00
#
_symmetry.space_group_name_H-M   'P 1'
#
loop_
_entity.id
_entity.type
_entity.pdbx_description
1 polymer ?
#
loop_
_entity_poly.entity_id
_entity_poly.type
_entity_poly.pdbx_seq_one_letter_code
_entity_poly.pdbx_strand_id
1 'polypeptide(L)'
;MRRLALLAVLAVGCSPWKYTVTNEPSGPGPSGQTYKQAVKVMCDVDHLAALEADEPDELADPKRFTYLDQAVDNPDGIYLRTLLSVKFGEDRACLLRDAQHEVGLEACALADRSQ
;
A
#
# COMPACT_ATOMS: atom_id res chain seq x y z
N MET A 1 20.66 33.79 31.86
CA MET A 1 21.42 32.72 31.16
C MET A 1 20.47 32.02 30.19
N ARG A 2 20.63 32.25 28.88
CA ARG A 2 19.82 31.66 27.80
C ARG A 2 20.24 30.20 27.60
N ARG A 3 19.31 29.24 27.73
CA ARG A 3 19.48 27.88 27.21
C ARG A 3 18.53 27.71 26.04
N LEU A 4 19.08 27.81 24.83
CA LEU A 4 18.43 27.49 23.57
C LEU A 4 18.32 25.96 23.49
N ALA A 5 17.11 25.42 23.58
CA ALA A 5 16.83 24.03 23.27
C ALA A 5 16.67 23.90 21.75
N LEU A 6 17.65 23.26 21.09
CA LEU A 6 17.54 22.83 19.69
C LEU A 6 16.72 21.53 19.65
N LEU A 7 15.47 21.62 19.20
CA LEU A 7 14.67 20.47 18.78
C LEU A 7 15.00 20.17 17.32
N ALA A 8 15.78 19.11 17.10
CA ALA A 8 16.03 18.57 15.77
C ALA A 8 14.81 17.72 15.35
N VAL A 9 13.96 18.29 14.50
CA VAL A 9 12.85 17.59 13.85
C VAL A 9 13.44 16.77 12.70
N LEU A 10 13.75 15.49 12.96
CA LEU A 10 14.07 14.51 11.92
C LEU A 10 12.76 14.08 11.24
N ALA A 11 12.27 14.91 10.33
CA ALA A 11 11.22 14.53 9.40
C ALA A 11 11.83 13.61 8.34
N VAL A 12 11.86 12.31 8.62
CA VAL A 12 11.95 11.27 7.57
C VAL A 12 10.57 11.21 6.92
N GLY A 13 10.21 12.27 6.20
CA GLY A 13 9.00 12.27 5.39
C GLY A 13 9.20 11.33 4.22
N CYS A 14 8.21 10.48 3.92
CA CYS A 14 8.02 9.89 2.59
C CYS A 14 8.35 10.99 1.58
N SER A 15 9.55 10.98 1.00
CA SER A 15 9.87 11.94 -0.03
C SER A 15 8.90 11.62 -1.16
N PRO A 16 8.08 12.59 -1.62
CA PRO A 16 7.10 12.32 -2.65
C PRO A 16 7.88 11.91 -3.90
N TRP A 17 7.99 10.61 -4.10
CA TRP A 17 8.41 10.06 -5.37
C TRP A 17 7.29 10.43 -6.32
N LYS A 18 7.48 11.55 -7.00
CA LYS A 18 6.63 11.99 -8.11
C LYS A 18 6.83 11.01 -9.26
N TYR A 19 6.35 9.78 -9.10
CA TYR A 19 5.93 8.97 -10.22
C TYR A 19 4.63 9.59 -10.70
N THR A 20 4.73 10.55 -11.63
CA THR A 20 3.58 10.90 -12.46
C THR A 20 3.32 9.71 -13.36
N VAL A 21 2.66 8.68 -12.82
CA VAL A 21 2.03 7.67 -13.63
C VAL A 21 0.79 8.34 -14.20
N THR A 22 0.90 8.86 -15.42
CA THR A 22 -0.28 9.19 -16.22
C THR A 22 -0.92 7.87 -16.62
N ASN A 23 -1.66 7.26 -15.69
CA ASN A 23 -2.59 6.19 -16.00
C ASN A 23 -3.82 6.85 -16.61
N GLU A 24 -3.81 6.98 -17.94
CA GLU A 24 -5.07 6.94 -18.66
C GLU A 24 -5.76 5.64 -18.23
N PRO A 25 -7.02 5.65 -17.76
CA PRO A 25 -7.65 4.46 -17.22
C PRO A 25 -7.64 3.37 -18.27
N SER A 26 -6.74 2.40 -18.09
CA SER A 26 -6.76 1.19 -18.88
C SER A 26 -8.13 0.57 -18.59
N GLY A 27 -8.92 0.33 -19.65
CA GLY A 27 -10.32 -0.07 -19.55
C GLY A 27 -10.53 -1.27 -18.61
N PRO A 28 -11.78 -1.62 -18.28
CA PRO A 28 -12.04 -2.77 -17.40
C PRO A 28 -11.22 -3.96 -17.88
N GLY A 29 -10.34 -4.46 -17.01
CA GLY A 29 -9.51 -5.62 -17.30
C GLY A 29 -10.39 -6.81 -17.70
N PRO A 30 -9.81 -7.91 -18.23
CA PRO A 30 -10.56 -9.07 -18.69
C PRO A 30 -11.54 -9.66 -17.65
N SER A 31 -11.38 -9.30 -16.37
CA SER A 31 -12.19 -9.70 -15.21
C SER A 31 -13.27 -8.69 -14.77
N GLY A 32 -13.27 -7.45 -15.27
CA GLY A 32 -14.17 -6.38 -14.81
C GLY A 32 -13.77 -5.69 -13.49
N GLN A 33 -12.64 -6.07 -12.87
CA GLN A 33 -12.12 -5.37 -11.68
C GLN A 33 -11.53 -4.01 -12.07
N THR A 34 -11.99 -2.95 -11.40
CA THR A 34 -11.41 -1.61 -11.48
C THR A 34 -10.15 -1.49 -10.64
N TYR A 35 -9.24 -0.58 -10.99
CA TYR A 35 -8.04 -0.32 -10.19
C TYR A 35 -8.38 0.07 -8.74
N LYS A 36 -9.43 0.88 -8.53
CA LYS A 36 -9.92 1.23 -7.19
C LYS A 36 -10.30 -0.01 -6.36
N GLN A 37 -10.95 -1.00 -6.98
CA GLN A 37 -11.27 -2.26 -6.29
C GLN A 37 -10.01 -3.05 -5.94
N ALA A 38 -9.03 -3.11 -6.85
CA ALA A 38 -7.74 -3.76 -6.58
C ALA A 38 -6.99 -3.11 -5.40
N VAL A 39 -6.88 -1.78 -5.39
CA VAL A 39 -6.24 -1.05 -4.27
C VAL A 39 -6.99 -1.29 -2.96
N LYS A 40 -8.33 -1.29 -2.99
CA LYS A 40 -9.14 -1.61 -1.80
C LYS A 40 -8.83 -3.01 -1.26
N VAL A 41 -8.76 -4.02 -2.15
CA VAL A 41 -8.41 -5.39 -1.77
C VAL A 41 -7.02 -5.46 -1.12
N MET A 42 -6.04 -4.73 -1.64
CA MET A 42 -4.71 -4.66 -1.04
C MET A 42 -4.70 -4.00 0.32
N CYS A 43 -5.42 -2.89 0.48
CA CYS A 43 -5.51 -2.18 1.74
C CYS A 43 -6.17 -3.01 2.84
N ASP A 44 -7.15 -3.84 2.49
CA ASP A 44 -7.92 -4.67 3.42
C ASP A 44 -7.40 -6.12 3.53
N VAL A 45 -6.23 -6.43 2.95
CA VAL A 45 -5.76 -7.81 2.75
C VAL A 45 -5.69 -8.63 4.04
N ASP A 46 -5.31 -8.04 5.16
CA ASP A 46 -5.21 -8.78 6.43
C ASP A 46 -6.58 -9.25 6.92
N HIS A 47 -7.61 -8.40 6.78
CA HIS A 47 -8.97 -8.79 7.10
C HIS A 47 -9.47 -9.87 6.14
N LEU A 48 -9.20 -9.70 4.85
CA LEU A 48 -9.66 -10.61 3.81
C LEU A 48 -8.97 -11.97 3.83
N ALA A 49 -7.70 -12.01 4.21
CA ALA A 49 -6.90 -13.22 4.39
C ALA A 49 -7.03 -13.82 5.81
N ALA A 50 -7.91 -13.27 6.65
CA ALA A 50 -8.15 -13.69 8.03
C ALA A 50 -6.84 -13.80 8.86
N LEU A 51 -6.01 -12.77 8.77
CA LEU A 51 -4.76 -12.67 9.53
C LEU A 51 -5.01 -12.12 10.93
N GLU A 52 -4.24 -12.63 11.88
CA GLU A 52 -4.27 -12.12 13.25
C GLU A 52 -3.61 -10.73 13.31
N ALA A 53 -4.14 -9.84 14.15
CA ALA A 53 -3.71 -8.44 14.20
C ALA A 53 -2.25 -8.27 14.65
N ASP A 54 -1.72 -9.21 15.44
CA ASP A 54 -0.35 -9.24 15.95
C ASP A 54 0.55 -10.24 15.20
N GLU A 55 0.09 -10.77 14.06
CA GLU A 55 0.88 -11.70 13.27
C GLU A 55 2.13 -10.98 12.69
N PRO A 56 3.35 -11.48 12.96
CA PRO A 56 4.58 -10.92 12.40
C PRO A 56 4.56 -10.90 10.88
N ASP A 57 5.15 -9.85 10.30
CA ASP A 57 5.17 -9.66 8.85
C ASP A 57 5.81 -10.83 8.08
N GLU A 58 6.80 -11.51 8.66
CA GLU A 58 7.45 -12.67 8.02
C GLU A 58 6.50 -13.86 7.86
N LEU A 59 5.49 -13.99 8.73
CA LEU A 59 4.47 -15.03 8.67
C LEU A 59 3.23 -14.59 7.89
N ALA A 60 2.89 -13.30 8.01
CA ALA A 60 1.72 -12.72 7.38
C ALA A 60 1.93 -12.46 5.88
N ASP A 61 3.11 -11.98 5.44
CA ASP A 61 3.36 -11.60 4.05
C ASP A 61 3.10 -12.73 3.04
N PRO A 62 3.59 -13.98 3.24
CA PRO A 62 3.27 -15.08 2.33
C PRO A 62 1.76 -15.31 2.16
N LYS A 63 0.99 -15.15 3.24
CA LYS A 63 -0.48 -15.30 3.22
C LYS A 63 -1.14 -14.13 2.50
N ARG A 64 -0.69 -12.89 2.77
CA ARG A 64 -1.15 -11.68 2.06
C ARG A 64 -0.96 -11.85 0.56
N PHE A 65 0.25 -12.20 0.11
CA PHE A 65 0.53 -12.35 -1.32
C PHE A 65 -0.18 -13.53 -1.96
N THR A 66 -0.38 -14.64 -1.24
CA THR A 66 -1.19 -15.77 -1.73
C THR A 66 -2.63 -15.32 -1.98
N TYR A 67 -3.23 -14.56 -1.06
CA TYR A 67 -4.58 -14.03 -1.23
C TYR A 67 -4.65 -13.03 -2.39
N LEU A 68 -3.71 -12.07 -2.43
CA LEU A 68 -3.66 -11.05 -3.48
C LEU A 68 -3.39 -11.65 -4.87
N ASP A 69 -2.74 -12.81 -4.95
CA ASP A 69 -2.56 -13.50 -6.22
C ASP A 69 -3.89 -13.91 -6.87
N GLN A 70 -4.84 -14.30 -6.02
CA GLN A 70 -6.16 -14.78 -6.43
C GLN A 70 -7.18 -13.65 -6.55
N ALA A 71 -7.07 -12.61 -5.73
CA ALA A 71 -8.07 -11.56 -5.59
C ALA A 71 -7.81 -10.30 -6.44
N VAL A 72 -6.58 -10.12 -6.95
CA VAL A 72 -6.21 -8.97 -7.78
C VAL A 72 -5.91 -9.43 -9.19
N ASP A 73 -6.78 -9.04 -10.12
CA ASP A 73 -6.70 -9.41 -11.54
C ASP A 73 -6.69 -8.18 -12.48
N ASN A 74 -6.93 -6.98 -11.93
CA ASN A 74 -6.75 -5.73 -12.66
C ASN A 74 -5.24 -5.54 -13.01
N PRO A 75 -4.87 -5.19 -14.25
CA PRO A 75 -3.47 -5.04 -14.66
C PRO A 75 -2.65 -4.05 -13.82
N ASP A 76 -3.23 -2.87 -13.53
CA ASP A 76 -2.57 -1.84 -12.71
C ASP A 76 -2.46 -2.31 -11.24
N GLY A 77 -3.47 -3.06 -10.78
CA GLY A 77 -3.41 -3.78 -9.51
C GLY A 77 -2.28 -4.82 -9.47
N ILE A 78 -2.13 -5.66 -10.50
CA ILE A 78 -1.04 -6.65 -10.56
C ILE A 78 0.33 -5.97 -10.54
N TYR A 79 0.47 -4.84 -11.24
CA TYR A 79 1.69 -4.04 -11.19
C TYR A 79 1.98 -3.53 -9.78
N LEU A 80 1.00 -2.91 -9.11
CA LEU A 80 1.14 -2.44 -7.73
C LEU A 80 1.50 -3.60 -6.78
N ARG A 81 0.84 -4.76 -6.90
CA ARG A 81 1.15 -5.97 -6.11
C ARG A 81 2.60 -6.41 -6.29
N THR A 82 3.10 -6.34 -7.52
CA THR A 82 4.49 -6.69 -7.83
C THR A 82 5.46 -5.75 -7.12
N LEU A 83 5.19 -4.45 -7.12
CA LEU A 83 5.99 -3.49 -6.35
C LEU A 83 5.93 -3.78 -4.85
N LEU A 84 4.75 -4.08 -4.31
CA LEU A 84 4.60 -4.42 -2.89
C LEU A 84 5.39 -5.67 -2.48
N SER A 85 5.57 -6.65 -3.38
CA SER A 85 6.32 -7.89 -3.09
C SER A 85 7.80 -7.70 -2.85
N VAL A 86 8.35 -6.55 -3.25
CA VAL A 86 9.78 -6.22 -3.12
C VAL A 86 10.03 -5.01 -2.22
N LYS A 87 8.96 -4.44 -1.64
CA LYS A 87 9.01 -3.27 -0.75
C LYS A 87 8.59 -3.65 0.66
N PHE A 88 9.20 -3.01 1.66
CA PHE A 88 9.03 -3.35 3.07
C PHE A 88 8.88 -2.09 3.92
N GLY A 89 8.28 -2.23 5.11
CA GLY A 89 8.13 -1.14 6.08
C GLY A 89 7.54 0.13 5.48
N GLU A 90 8.19 1.27 5.74
CA GLU A 90 7.70 2.58 5.31
C GLU A 90 7.59 2.72 3.79
N ASP A 91 8.50 2.14 3.01
CA ASP A 91 8.42 2.18 1.54
C ASP A 91 7.11 1.56 1.02
N ARG A 92 6.71 0.45 1.64
CA ARG A 92 5.44 -0.25 1.31
C ARG A 92 4.25 0.60 1.74
N ALA A 93 4.32 1.22 2.91
CA ALA A 93 3.28 2.10 3.42
C ALA A 93 3.09 3.36 2.55
N CYS A 94 4.17 4.05 2.16
CA CYS A 94 4.11 5.20 1.26
C CYS A 94 3.47 4.80 -0.08
N LEU A 95 3.90 3.67 -0.67
CA LEU A 95 3.37 3.20 -1.95
C LEU A 95 1.85 2.93 -1.89
N LEU A 96 1.38 2.32 -0.80
CA LEU A 96 -0.04 2.06 -0.59
C LEU A 96 -0.85 3.34 -0.35
N ARG A 97 -0.31 4.31 0.41
CA ARG A 97 -0.96 5.62 0.63
C ARG A 97 -1.06 6.43 -0.67
N ASP A 98 -0.02 6.38 -1.51
CA ASP A 98 -0.03 7.03 -2.82
C ASP A 98 -1.12 6.43 -3.72
N ALA A 99 -1.19 5.09 -3.81
CA ALA A 99 -2.23 4.40 -4.57
C ALA A 99 -3.63 4.65 -4.01
N GLN A 100 -3.80 4.59 -2.68
CA GLN A 100 -5.05 4.91 -1.98
C GLN A 100 -5.54 6.32 -2.37
N HIS A 101 -4.66 7.30 -2.34
CA HIS A 101 -4.98 8.68 -2.68
C HIS A 101 -5.33 8.82 -4.17
N GLU A 102 -4.58 8.18 -5.07
CA GLU A 102 -4.84 8.16 -6.52
C GLU A 102 -6.27 7.68 -6.84
N VAL A 103 -6.76 6.65 -6.15
CA VAL A 103 -8.10 6.08 -6.38
C VAL A 103 -9.20 6.69 -5.49
N GLY A 104 -8.86 7.68 -4.65
CA GLY A 104 -9.79 8.33 -3.73
C GLY A 104 -10.40 7.36 -2.71
N LEU A 105 -9.56 6.56 -2.06
CA LEU A 105 -9.91 5.81 -0.85
C LEU A 105 -9.54 6.66 0.38
N GLU A 106 -10.32 6.56 1.46
CA GLU A 106 -10.13 7.38 2.67
C GLU A 106 -9.03 6.85 3.60
N ALA A 107 -8.83 5.52 3.61
CA ALA A 107 -7.85 4.87 4.48
C ALA A 107 -7.29 3.60 3.83
N CYS A 108 -6.12 3.17 4.31
CA CYS A 108 -5.50 1.92 3.89
C CYS A 108 -4.96 1.17 5.10
N ALA A 109 -5.75 0.22 5.62
CA ALA A 109 -5.44 -0.46 6.87
C ALA A 109 -4.02 -1.06 6.86
N LEU A 110 -3.61 -1.72 5.77
CA LEU A 110 -2.25 -2.25 5.59
C LEU A 110 -1.14 -1.18 5.68
N ALA A 111 -1.35 0.00 5.10
CA ALA A 111 -0.37 1.08 5.16
C ALA A 111 -0.26 1.70 6.56
N ASP A 112 -1.36 1.72 7.30
CA ASP A 112 -1.45 2.40 8.60
C ASP A 112 -0.88 1.57 9.77
N ARG A 113 -0.62 0.28 9.55
CA ARG A 113 0.02 -0.61 10.54
C ARG A 113 1.53 -0.49 10.59
N SER A 114 2.13 0.07 9.53
CA SER A 114 3.58 0.23 9.43
C SER A 114 4.00 1.43 10.28
N GLN A 115 4.15 1.22 11.58
CA GLN A 115 4.68 2.18 12.56
C GLN A 115 5.81 1.53 13.36
#